data_AF-A0A3D5I810-F1
#
_entry.id   AF-A0A3D5I810-F1
#
_cell.length_a   1.000
_cell.length_b   1.000
_cell.length_c   1.000
_cell.angle_alpha   90.00
_cell.angle_beta   90.00
_cell.angle_gamma   90.00
#
_symmetry.space_group_name_H-M   'P 1'
#
loop_
_entity.id
_entity.type
_entity.pdbx_description
1 polymer ?
#
loop_
_entity_poly.entity_id
_entity_poly.type
_entity_poly.pdbx_seq_one_letter_code
_entity_poly.pdbx_strand_id
1 'polypeptide(L)' 'MMQTAIPYIFMRGGSSRGPYFRRSDLPRDRDLLARVLISAVGSGHPLNIDG' A
#
# COMPACT_ATOMS: atom_id res chain seq x y z
N MET A 1 -15.88 -0.55 -11.55
CA MET A 1 -14.87 0.52 -11.39
C MET A 1 -13.51 -0.06 -11.70
N MET A 2 -12.61 0.72 -12.29
CA MET A 2 -11.26 0.26 -12.65
C MET A 2 -10.30 0.55 -11.49
N GLN A 3 -9.61 -0.48 -10.99
CA GLN A 3 -8.54 -0.30 -10.00
C GLN A 3 -7.30 0.32 -10.67
N THR A 4 -6.55 1.12 -9.93
CA THR A 4 -5.27 1.69 -10.39
C THR A 4 -4.14 0.76 -9.95
N ALA A 5 -3.41 0.18 -10.89
CA ALA A 5 -2.26 -0.65 -10.57
C ALA A 5 -1.06 0.22 -10.15
N ILE A 6 -0.45 -0.10 -9.01
CA ILE A 6 0.81 0.50 -8.54
C ILE A 6 1.83 -0.63 -8.36
N PRO A 7 2.99 -0.60 -9.05
CA PRO A 7 4.02 -1.62 -8.87
C PRO A 7 4.55 -1.64 -7.45
N TYR A 8 4.71 -2.85 -6.90
CA TYR A 8 5.31 -3.07 -5.58
C TYR A 8 6.03 -4.40 -5.53
N ILE A 9 6.85 -4.58 -4.49
CA ILE A 9 7.43 -5.87 -4.13
C ILE A 9 6.95 -6.21 -2.73
N PHE A 10 6.36 -7.39 -2.54
CA PHE A 10 6.00 -7.86 -1.20
C PHE A 10 7.20 -8.60 -0.60
N MET A 11 7.75 -8.07 0.50
CA MET A 11 8.99 -8.58 1.07
C MET A 11 8.84 -8.86 2.56
N ARG A 12 9.59 -9.84 3.05
CA ARG A 12 9.86 -10.05 4.47
C ARG A 12 11.23 -9.47 4.81
N GLY A 13 11.31 -8.59 5.81
CA GLY A 13 12.54 -8.08 6.40
C GLY A 13 12.61 -8.50 7.86
N GLY A 14 13.47 -9.46 8.20
CA GLY A 14 13.54 -10.01 9.56
C GLY A 14 12.22 -10.66 9.98
N SER A 15 11.66 -10.23 11.12
CA SER A 15 10.39 -10.72 11.67
C SER A 15 9.15 -9.95 11.16
N SER A 16 9.31 -9.04 10.19
CA SER A 16 8.22 -8.22 9.62
C SER A 16 8.09 -8.42 8.11
N ARG A 17 6.93 -8.06 7.55
CA ARG A 17 6.67 -8.11 6.09
C ARG A 17 5.75 -6.98 5.66
N GLY A 18 5.80 -6.62 4.38
CA GLY A 18 4.90 -5.65 3.79
C GLY A 18 5.22 -5.32 2.33
N PRO A 19 4.37 -4.50 1.70
CA PRO A 19 4.64 -3.99 0.36
C PRO A 19 5.71 -2.90 0.37
N TYR A 20 6.62 -2.95 -0.59
CA TYR A 20 7.66 -1.96 -0.84
C TYR A 20 7.41 -1.31 -2.20
N PHE A 21 7.37 0.01 -2.21
CA PHE A 21 7.06 0.82 -3.39
C PHE A 21 8.26 1.68 -3.78
N ARG A 22 8.40 1.99 -5.07
CA ARG A 22 9.25 3.11 -5.49
C ARG A 22 8.50 4.42 -5.24
N ARG A 23 9.20 5.43 -4.74
CA ARG A 23 8.61 6.76 -4.49
C ARG A 23 8.07 7.42 -5.75
N SER A 24 8.68 7.15 -6.91
CA SER A 24 8.26 7.63 -8.23
C SER A 24 6.89 7.13 -8.66
N ASP A 25 6.49 5.96 -8.15
CA ASP A 25 5.28 5.26 -8.57
C ASP A 25 4.08 5.64 -7.68
N LEU A 26 4.32 6.51 -6.67
CA LEU A 26 3.33 6.94 -5.68
C LEU A 26 2.93 8.41 -5.85
N PRO A 27 1.71 8.79 -5.43
CA PRO A 27 1.27 10.18 -5.42
C PRO A 27 2.23 11.14 -4.71
N ARG A 28 2.36 12.37 -5.22
CA ARG A 28 3.13 13.44 -4.58
C ARG A 28 2.36 14.10 -3.44
N ASP A 29 1.06 14.29 -3.65
CA ASP A 29 0.15 14.79 -2.62
C ASP A 29 0.13 13.87 -1.39
N ARG A 30 0.27 14.46 -0.21
CA ARG A 30 0.44 13.70 1.04
C ARG A 30 -0.85 13.01 1.48
N ASP A 31 -1.98 13.68 1.30
CA ASP A 31 -3.27 13.14 1.74
C ASP A 31 -3.70 11.98 0.83
N LEU A 32 -3.48 12.10 -0.48
CA LEU A 32 -3.68 11.01 -1.42
C LEU A 32 -2.70 9.86 -1.17
N LEU A 33 -1.43 10.15 -0.90
CA LEU A 33 -0.45 9.11 -0.54
C LEU A 33 -0.90 8.33 0.70
N ALA A 34 -1.35 9.00 1.76
CA ALA A 34 -1.84 8.34 2.96
C ALA A 34 -3.02 7.39 2.66
N ARG A 35 -3.98 7.84 1.84
CA ARG A 35 -5.12 7.02 1.40
C ARG A 35 -4.66 5.78 0.63
N VAL A 36 -3.70 5.92 -0.29
CA VAL A 36 -3.13 4.79 -1.04
C VAL A 36 -2.46 3.79 -0.10
N LEU A 37 -1.63 4.25 0.85
CA LEU A 37 -0.90 3.37 1.76
C LEU A 37 -1.81 2.62 2.72
N ILE A 38 -2.87 3.28 3.23
CA ILE A 38 -3.90 2.64 4.07
C ILE A 38 -4.62 1.55 3.29
N SER A 39 -5.04 1.85 2.05
CA SER A 39 -5.73 0.90 1.19
C SER A 39 -4.83 -0.29 0.83
N ALA A 40 -3.55 -0.07 0.55
CA ALA A 40 -2.61 -1.13 0.16
C ALA A 40 -2.24 -2.12 1.27
N VAL A 41 -2.67 -1.86 2.51
CA VAL A 41 -2.51 -2.80 3.64
C VAL A 41 -3.86 -3.22 4.24
N GLY A 42 -4.98 -2.78 3.65
CA GLY A 42 -6.33 -3.09 4.11
C GLY A 42 -6.69 -2.48 5.47
N SER A 43 -5.96 -1.47 5.91
CA SER A 43 -6.10 -0.88 7.25
C SER A 43 -7.47 -0.23 7.41
N GLY A 44 -8.14 -0.55 8.52
CA GLY A 44 -9.49 -0.09 8.84
C GLY A 44 -10.49 -1.22 8.96
N HIS A 45 -10.22 -2.39 8.36
CA HIS A 45 -10.92 -3.62 8.66
C HIS A 45 -10.20 -4.37 9.80
N PRO A 46 -10.88 -4.92 10.82
CA PRO A 46 -10.22 -5.62 11.94
C PRO A 46 -9.27 -6.76 11.54
N LEU A 47 -9.52 -7.33 10.36
CA LEU A 47 -8.74 -8.43 9.78
C LEU A 47 -7.85 -8.02 8.60
N ASN A 48 -7.88 -6.74 8.17
CA ASN A 48 -7.15 -6.24 7.01
C ASN A 48 -7.30 -7.10 5.73
N ILE A 49 -8.54 -7.53 5.42
CA ILE A 49 -8.81 -8.51 4.35
C ILE A 49 -8.89 -7.93 2.94
N ASP A 50 -9.00 -6.60 2.83
CA ASP A 50 -9.18 -5.88 1.56
C ASP A 50 -7.99 -4.94 1.33
N GLY A 51 -6.81 -5.54 1.27
CA GLY A 51 -5.50 -4.88 1.15
C GLY A 51 -4.53 -5.66 0.29
#